data_AF-A0A3A4PY35-F1
#
_entry.id   AF-A0A3A4PY35-F1
#
_cell.length_a   1.000
_cell.length_b   1.000
_cell.length_c   1.000
_cell.angle_alpha   90.00
_cell.angle_beta   90.00
_cell.angle_gamma   90.00
#
_symmetry.space_group_name_H-M   'P 1'
#
loop_
_entity.id
_entity.type
_entity.pdbx_description
1 polymer ?
#
loop_
_entity_poly.entity_id
_entity_poly.type
_entity_poly.pdbx_seq_one_letter_code
_entity_poly.pdbx_strand_id
1 'polypeptide(L)'
;MTETGEGLHIDSDWKEEARREKERLAEQSRQGRGELPPPSFAEIVNLIVIQAAMALGGFVGPDGRAHPPDLVSGRHYIDLLGLMEEKTRGNLTPEEQQMLEAVLYELRMQFVAFTQPPGRPAAGRPPAADGAGSKLEMP
;
A
#
# COMPACT_ATOMS: atom_id res chain seq x y z
N MET A 1 -77.93 -7.48 -21.42
CA MET A 1 -77.41 -7.53 -20.04
C MET A 1 -76.08 -8.24 -20.12
N THR A 2 -75.00 -7.51 -20.41
CA THR A 2 -74.11 -6.85 -19.42
C THR A 2 -73.57 -7.85 -18.42
N GLU A 3 -72.30 -8.23 -18.59
CA GLU A 3 -71.27 -8.28 -17.54
C GLU A 3 -69.97 -8.78 -18.19
N THR A 4 -69.06 -7.87 -18.49
CA THR A 4 -67.67 -8.18 -18.85
C THR A 4 -66.81 -7.68 -17.70
N GLY A 5 -66.08 -8.62 -17.09
CA GLY A 5 -65.52 -8.50 -15.76
C GLY A 5 -64.41 -7.47 -15.59
N GLU A 6 -64.37 -6.95 -14.37
CA GLU A 6 -63.33 -6.09 -13.82
C GLU A 6 -62.02 -6.88 -13.69
N GLY A 7 -61.17 -6.73 -14.72
CA GLY A 7 -59.82 -7.26 -14.75
C GLY A 7 -58.88 -6.44 -13.87
N LEU A 8 -58.57 -7.00 -12.71
CA LEU A 8 -57.43 -6.75 -11.83
C LEU A 8 -56.28 -5.89 -12.44
N HIS A 9 -56.30 -4.59 -12.16
CA HIS A 9 -55.32 -3.59 -12.61
C HIS A 9 -54.04 -3.59 -11.74
N ILE A 10 -53.58 -4.76 -11.27
CA ILE A 10 -52.49 -4.86 -10.28
C ILE A 10 -51.11 -5.02 -10.95
N ASP A 11 -51.02 -5.44 -12.22
CA ASP A 11 -49.74 -5.72 -12.90
C ASP A 11 -48.98 -4.46 -13.39
N SER A 12 -49.67 -3.32 -13.51
CA SER A 12 -49.10 -2.07 -14.04
C SER A 12 -48.51 -1.17 -12.95
N ASP A 13 -49.18 -1.09 -11.80
CA ASP A 13 -48.79 -0.21 -10.70
C ASP A 13 -47.47 -0.67 -10.04
N TRP A 14 -47.25 -1.98 -9.87
CA TRP A 14 -46.01 -2.50 -9.27
C TRP A 14 -44.77 -2.30 -10.16
N LYS A 15 -44.92 -2.40 -11.49
CA LYS A 15 -43.83 -2.18 -12.45
C LYS A 15 -43.44 -0.70 -12.50
N GLU A 16 -44.41 0.17 -12.35
CA GLU A 16 -44.19 1.61 -12.34
C GLU A 16 -43.52 2.07 -11.05
N GLU A 17 -43.95 1.55 -9.90
CA GLU A 17 -43.26 1.76 -8.62
C GLU A 17 -41.83 1.21 -8.64
N ALA A 18 -41.61 0.00 -9.17
CA ALA A 18 -40.27 -0.57 -9.29
C ALA A 18 -39.34 0.27 -10.20
N ARG A 19 -39.88 0.86 -11.28
CA ARG A 19 -39.12 1.75 -12.16
C ARG A 19 -38.80 3.07 -11.47
N ARG A 20 -39.76 3.68 -10.78
CA ARG A 20 -39.56 4.93 -10.01
C ARG A 20 -38.56 4.73 -8.88
N GLU A 21 -38.61 3.59 -8.19
CA GLU A 21 -37.67 3.26 -7.12
C GLU A 21 -36.26 3.05 -7.69
N LYS A 22 -36.14 2.32 -8.79
CA LYS A 22 -34.86 2.12 -9.50
C LYS A 22 -34.28 3.43 -10.01
N GLU A 23 -35.11 4.32 -10.54
CA GLU A 23 -34.70 5.65 -11.01
C GLU A 23 -34.29 6.56 -9.85
N ARG A 24 -35.03 6.52 -8.72
CA ARG A 24 -34.68 7.24 -7.49
C ARG A 24 -33.36 6.75 -6.89
N LEU A 25 -33.14 5.43 -6.82
CA LEU A 25 -31.89 4.82 -6.37
C LEU A 25 -30.73 5.13 -7.33
N ALA A 26 -30.98 5.13 -8.65
CA ALA A 26 -29.99 5.50 -9.65
C ALA A 26 -29.62 7.00 -9.53
N GLU A 27 -30.60 7.87 -9.33
CA GLU A 27 -30.39 9.30 -9.14
C GLU A 27 -29.68 9.60 -7.81
N GLN A 28 -30.06 8.92 -6.72
CA GLN A 28 -29.34 8.98 -5.44
C GLN A 28 -27.90 8.44 -5.56
N SER A 29 -27.67 7.39 -6.37
CA SER A 29 -26.33 6.86 -6.62
C SER A 29 -25.47 7.80 -7.46
N ARG A 30 -26.09 8.58 -8.36
CA ARG A 30 -25.43 9.63 -9.14
C ARG A 30 -25.11 10.84 -8.28
N GLN A 31 -26.06 11.26 -7.44
CA GLN A 31 -25.92 12.39 -6.52
C GLN A 31 -24.99 12.09 -5.33
N GLY A 32 -24.83 10.81 -4.95
CA GLY A 32 -23.91 10.36 -3.91
C GLY A 32 -22.46 10.16 -4.37
N ARG A 33 -22.20 10.18 -5.68
CA ARG A 33 -20.85 10.20 -6.24
C ARG A 33 -20.41 11.65 -6.41
N GLY A 34 -20.04 12.29 -5.30
CA GLY A 34 -19.31 13.55 -5.37
C GLY A 34 -18.11 13.40 -6.30
N GLU A 35 -17.76 14.47 -7.04
CA GLU A 35 -16.58 14.44 -7.90
C GLU A 35 -15.34 14.16 -7.05
N LEU A 36 -14.61 13.10 -7.39
CA LEU A 36 -13.33 12.82 -6.76
C LEU A 36 -12.36 13.94 -7.14
N PRO A 37 -11.47 14.37 -6.22
CA PRO A 37 -10.41 15.31 -6.58
C PRO A 37 -9.57 14.73 -7.74
N PRO A 38 -8.93 15.60 -8.55
CA PRO A 38 -8.02 15.13 -9.58
C PRO A 38 -6.93 14.24 -8.96
N PRO A 39 -6.60 13.10 -9.58
CA PRO A 39 -5.57 12.21 -9.06
C PRO A 39 -4.21 12.92 -9.06
N SER A 40 -3.39 12.61 -8.05
CA SER A 40 -2.01 13.12 -7.97
C SER A 40 -0.98 11.99 -7.97
N PHE A 41 0.25 12.28 -8.39
CA PHE A 41 1.35 11.32 -8.30
C PHE A 41 1.61 10.87 -6.85
N ALA A 42 1.51 11.80 -5.90
CA ALA A 42 1.60 11.50 -4.48
C ALA A 42 0.55 10.49 -4.02
N GLU A 43 -0.66 10.55 -4.57
CA GLU A 43 -1.75 9.65 -4.22
C GLU A 43 -1.46 8.20 -4.63
N ILE A 44 -0.99 7.99 -5.87
CA ILE A 44 -0.63 6.63 -6.33
C ILE A 44 0.62 6.08 -5.64
N VAL A 45 1.61 6.93 -5.33
CA VAL A 45 2.75 6.53 -4.51
C VAL A 45 2.27 6.10 -3.13
N ASN A 46 1.44 6.91 -2.46
CA ASN A 46 0.91 6.61 -1.15
C ASN A 46 0.09 5.31 -1.11
N LEU A 47 -0.71 5.03 -2.16
CA LEU A 47 -1.44 3.76 -2.27
C LEU A 47 -0.50 2.56 -2.20
N ILE A 48 0.64 2.62 -2.89
CA ILE A 48 1.64 1.53 -2.88
C ILE A 48 2.41 1.49 -1.56
N VAL A 49 2.73 2.65 -0.98
CA VAL A 49 3.38 2.75 0.33
C VAL A 49 2.57 2.07 1.42
N ILE A 50 1.26 2.29 1.45
CA ILE A 50 0.38 1.63 2.43
C ILE A 50 0.46 0.10 2.29
N GLN A 51 0.49 -0.43 1.06
CA GLN A 51 0.64 -1.87 0.84
C GLN A 51 2.02 -2.38 1.31
N ALA A 52 3.09 -1.64 1.02
CA ALA A 52 4.44 -1.98 1.48
C ALA A 52 4.54 -1.98 3.01
N ALA A 53 4.02 -0.93 3.66
CA ALA A 53 4.00 -0.81 5.11
C ALA A 53 3.19 -1.93 5.78
N MET A 54 2.01 -2.27 5.23
CA MET A 54 1.22 -3.40 5.71
C MET A 54 2.00 -4.72 5.60
N ALA A 55 2.64 -4.96 4.46
CA ALA A 55 3.43 -6.17 4.25
C ALA A 55 4.63 -6.25 5.21
N LEU A 56 5.26 -5.12 5.55
CA LEU A 56 6.39 -5.06 6.48
C LEU A 56 5.99 -5.02 7.97
N GLY A 57 4.74 -5.35 8.30
CA GLY A 57 4.29 -5.46 9.69
C GLY A 57 3.94 -4.13 10.35
N GLY A 58 3.63 -3.09 9.57
CA GLY A 58 3.26 -1.76 10.07
C GLY A 58 1.90 -1.68 10.78
N PHE A 59 1.14 -2.77 10.84
CA PHE A 59 -0.17 -2.83 11.51
C PHE A 59 -0.25 -3.90 12.60
N VAL A 60 -0.71 -3.47 13.77
CA VAL A 60 -1.07 -4.34 14.89
C VAL A 60 -2.53 -4.74 14.71
N GLY A 61 -2.83 -6.04 14.82
CA GLY A 61 -4.19 -6.55 14.75
C GLY A 61 -5.08 -6.04 15.90
N PRO A 62 -6.42 -6.19 15.79
CA PRO A 62 -7.36 -5.82 16.86
C PRO A 62 -7.10 -6.54 18.19
N ASP A 63 -6.38 -7.66 18.14
CA ASP A 63 -5.95 -8.48 19.26
C ASP A 63 -4.62 -8.01 19.90
N GLY A 64 -4.05 -6.90 19.41
CA GLY A 64 -2.79 -6.34 19.87
C GLY A 64 -1.56 -7.09 19.36
N ARG A 65 -1.72 -8.08 18.46
CA ARG A 65 -0.60 -8.85 17.91
C ARG A 65 -0.07 -8.21 16.62
N ALA A 66 1.25 -8.09 16.51
CA ALA A 66 1.88 -7.72 15.25
C ALA A 66 1.75 -8.88 14.25
N HIS A 67 1.30 -8.58 13.03
CA HIS A 67 1.35 -9.56 11.95
C HIS A 67 2.83 -9.80 11.59
N PRO A 68 3.25 -11.07 11.42
CA PRO A 68 4.59 -11.35 10.93
C PRO A 68 4.82 -10.63 9.58
N PRO A 69 5.98 -9.99 9.37
CA PRO A 69 6.25 -9.31 8.11
C PRO A 69 6.27 -10.33 6.95
N ASP A 70 5.51 -10.04 5.90
CA ASP A 70 5.60 -10.72 4.61
C ASP A 70 6.64 -10.01 3.76
N LEU A 71 7.87 -10.48 3.85
CA LEU A 71 9.01 -9.94 3.11
C LEU A 71 8.85 -10.12 1.60
N VAL A 72 8.13 -11.14 1.11
CA VAL A 72 7.94 -11.34 -0.32
C VAL A 72 7.05 -10.23 -0.88
N SER A 73 5.93 -9.96 -0.22
CA SER A 73 5.04 -8.85 -0.58
C SER A 73 5.70 -7.50 -0.37
N GLY A 74 6.42 -7.30 0.74
CA GLY A 74 7.15 -6.06 1.01
C GLY A 74 8.17 -5.74 -0.08
N ARG A 75 8.95 -6.75 -0.51
CA ARG A 75 9.89 -6.62 -1.62
C ARG A 75 9.18 -6.23 -2.93
N HIS A 76 8.07 -6.90 -3.24
CA HIS A 76 7.30 -6.63 -4.45
C HIS A 76 6.85 -5.17 -4.54
N TYR A 77 6.30 -4.60 -3.47
CA TYR A 77 5.84 -3.21 -3.47
C TYR A 77 7.00 -2.20 -3.50
N ILE A 78 8.13 -2.49 -2.86
CA ILE A 78 9.35 -1.67 -2.98
C ILE A 78 9.86 -1.67 -4.43
N ASP A 79 9.90 -2.84 -5.07
CA ASP A 79 10.34 -2.97 -6.45
C ASP A 79 9.36 -2.28 -7.42
N LEU A 80 8.05 -2.27 -7.11
CA LEU A 80 7.04 -1.53 -7.87
C LEU A 80 7.26 0.00 -7.80
N LEU A 81 7.57 0.54 -6.62
CA LEU A 81 7.94 1.95 -6.47
C LEU A 81 9.24 2.27 -7.21
N GLY A 82 10.22 1.36 -7.20
CA GLY A 82 11.45 1.49 -7.97
C GLY A 82 11.19 1.51 -9.49
N LEU A 83 10.30 0.64 -9.97
CA LEU A 83 9.86 0.66 -11.37
C LEU A 83 9.18 1.98 -11.73
N MET A 84 8.36 2.55 -10.83
CA MET A 84 7.77 3.86 -11.04
C MET A 84 8.84 4.94 -11.20
N GLU A 85 9.81 5.01 -10.29
CA GLU A 85 10.95 5.93 -10.37
C GLU A 85 11.66 5.84 -11.73
N GLU A 86 11.94 4.61 -12.20
CA GLU A 86 12.57 4.39 -13.50
C GLU A 86 11.70 4.86 -14.67
N LYS A 87 10.39 4.58 -14.63
CA LYS A 87 9.47 4.87 -15.74
C LYS A 87 9.02 6.33 -15.78
N THR A 88 9.06 7.04 -14.67
CA THR A 88 8.69 8.46 -14.58
C THR A 88 9.88 9.40 -14.62
N ARG A 89 11.12 8.88 -14.73
CA ARG A 89 12.34 9.69 -14.78
C ARG A 89 12.27 10.79 -15.84
N GLY A 90 12.50 12.03 -15.41
CA GLY A 90 12.43 13.22 -16.26
C GLY A 90 11.04 13.80 -16.46
N ASN A 91 9.99 13.15 -15.93
CA ASN A 91 8.62 13.66 -15.91
C ASN A 91 8.16 14.10 -14.51
N LEU A 92 8.97 13.89 -13.48
CA LEU A 92 8.65 14.27 -12.09
C LEU A 92 9.06 15.71 -11.79
N THR A 93 8.27 16.39 -10.96
CA THR A 93 8.72 17.64 -10.33
C THR A 93 9.81 17.34 -9.28
N PRO A 94 10.62 18.34 -8.87
CA PRO A 94 11.61 18.16 -7.82
C PRO A 94 11.00 17.61 -6.51
N GLU A 95 9.80 18.05 -6.16
CA GLU A 95 9.07 17.62 -4.97
C GLU A 95 8.61 16.16 -5.08
N GLU A 96 8.08 15.76 -6.25
CA GLU A 96 7.67 14.38 -6.52
C GLU A 96 8.86 13.42 -6.49
N GLN A 97 9.98 13.83 -7.08
CA GLN A 97 11.23 13.06 -7.06
C GLN A 97 11.73 12.87 -5.64
N GLN A 98 11.83 13.95 -4.85
CA GLN A 98 12.28 13.88 -3.45
C GLN A 98 11.38 13.01 -2.58
N MET A 99 10.06 13.13 -2.75
CA MET A 99 9.08 12.31 -2.05
C MET A 99 9.28 10.83 -2.37
N LEU A 100 9.41 10.48 -3.65
CA LEU A 100 9.59 9.09 -4.08
C LEU A 100 10.91 8.50 -3.58
N GLU A 101 11.99 9.26 -3.67
CA GLU A 101 13.31 8.87 -3.15
C GLU A 101 13.29 8.62 -1.64
N ALA A 102 12.67 9.53 -0.88
CA ALA A 102 12.56 9.42 0.58
C ALA A 102 11.79 8.17 1.00
N VAL A 103 10.64 7.93 0.35
CA VAL A 103 9.80 6.75 0.57
C VAL A 103 10.54 5.46 0.25
N LEU A 104 11.21 5.41 -0.91
CA LEU A 104 11.99 4.23 -1.31
C LEU A 104 13.11 3.95 -0.31
N TYR A 105 13.81 4.97 0.15
CA TYR A 105 14.85 4.84 1.15
C TYR A 105 14.30 4.26 2.46
N GLU A 106 13.22 4.83 2.99
CA GLU A 106 12.62 4.37 4.24
C GLU A 106 12.17 2.90 4.17
N LEU A 107 11.42 2.54 3.13
CA LEU A 107 10.91 1.18 2.98
C LEU A 107 12.04 0.16 2.78
N ARG A 108 13.08 0.51 2.02
CA ARG A 108 14.27 -0.35 1.86
C ARG A 108 14.99 -0.55 3.19
N MET A 109 15.11 0.49 4.01
CA MET A 109 15.71 0.39 5.34
C MET A 109 14.89 -0.50 6.27
N GLN A 110 13.57 -0.35 6.28
CA GLN A 110 12.66 -1.23 7.03
C GLN A 110 12.80 -2.69 6.58
N PHE A 111 12.80 -2.93 5.27
CA PHE A 111 13.00 -4.27 4.71
C PHE A 111 14.33 -4.91 5.13
N VAL A 112 15.43 -4.14 5.13
CA VAL A 112 16.74 -4.62 5.60
C VAL A 112 16.71 -4.95 7.09
N ALA A 113 16.03 -4.13 7.91
CA ALA A 113 15.91 -4.38 9.35
C ALA A 113 15.19 -5.71 9.67
N PHE A 114 14.19 -6.09 8.88
CA PHE A 114 13.47 -7.35 9.06
C PHE A 114 14.16 -8.57 8.41
N THR A 115 15.08 -8.36 7.47
CA THR A 115 15.85 -9.45 6.82
C THR A 115 17.14 -9.78 7.55
N GLN A 116 17.68 -8.86 8.34
CA GLN A 116 18.89 -9.11 9.14
C GLN A 116 18.51 -9.65 10.53
N PRO A 117 19.14 -10.75 11.00
CA PRO A 117 19.00 -11.16 12.38
C PRO A 117 19.60 -10.09 13.30
N PRO A 118 19.02 -9.84 14.50
CA PRO A 118 19.60 -8.89 15.44
C PRO A 118 21.02 -9.35 15.81
N GLY A 119 22.02 -8.58 15.40
CA GLY A 119 23.40 -8.72 15.90
C GLY A 119 24.51 -9.11 14.92
N ARG A 120 24.35 -9.02 13.59
CA ARG A 120 25.51 -9.12 12.69
C ARG A 120 26.08 -7.72 12.38
N PRO A 121 27.18 -7.28 13.01
CA PRO A 121 27.87 -6.08 12.55
C PRO A 121 28.37 -6.31 11.12
N ALA A 122 28.25 -5.28 10.29
CA ALA A 122 28.75 -5.26 8.91
C ALA A 122 30.21 -5.75 8.90
N ALA A 123 30.43 -6.93 8.36
CA ALA A 123 31.75 -7.55 8.28
C ALA A 123 32.61 -6.74 7.31
N GLY A 124 33.53 -5.95 7.85
CA GLY A 124 34.35 -5.04 7.07
C GLY A 124 35.53 -4.45 7.83
N ARG A 125 36.27 -5.26 8.61
CA ARG A 125 37.67 -4.96 8.94
C ARG A 125 38.45 -6.27 9.13
N PRO A 126 39.45 -6.58 8.28
CA PRO A 126 40.33 -7.71 8.56
C PRO A 126 41.19 -7.41 9.81
N PRO A 127 41.50 -8.42 10.64
CA PRO A 127 42.41 -8.23 11.75
C PRO A 127 43.81 -7.89 11.20
N ALA A 128 44.37 -6.77 11.65
CA ALA A 128 45.78 -6.48 11.43
C ALA A 128 46.60 -7.59 12.12
N ALA A 129 47.27 -8.40 11.32
CA ALA A 129 48.38 -9.18 11.78
C ALA A 129 49.52 -8.20 12.08
N ASP A 130 49.94 -8.11 13.33
CA ASP A 130 51.26 -7.59 13.66
C ASP A 130 51.89 -8.52 14.68
N GLY A 131 52.84 -9.31 14.19
CA GLY A 131 53.73 -10.09 15.01
C GLY A 131 55.01 -9.30 15.22
N ALA A 132 55.43 -9.14 16.47
CA ALA A 132 56.83 -8.94 16.82
C ALA A 132 57.01 -9.27 18.29
N GLY A 133 57.73 -10.36 18.58
CA GLY A 133 58.07 -10.75 19.93
C GLY A 133 59.05 -9.76 20.58
N SER A 134 59.09 -9.78 21.91
CA SER A 134 60.29 -9.49 22.68
C SER A 134 60.15 -10.14 24.06
N LYS A 135 60.93 -11.20 24.23
CA LYS A 135 61.56 -11.69 25.46
C LYS A 135 61.75 -10.58 26.51
N LEU A 136 61.50 -10.86 27.79
CA LEU A 136 62.53 -10.97 28.84
C LEU A 136 62.00 -10.69 30.27
N GLU A 137 62.30 -11.64 31.14
CA GLU A 137 62.54 -11.57 32.59
C GLU A 137 61.43 -11.57 33.66
N MET A 138 61.65 -12.52 34.58
CA MET A 138 61.08 -12.70 35.92
C MET A 138 61.74 -11.74 36.92
N PRO A 139 61.17 -11.62 38.12
CA PRO A 139 61.86 -12.20 39.29
C PRO A 139 61.04 -13.28 40.02
#